data_AF-A0A9X1LWS5-F1
#
_entry.id   AF-A0A9X1LWS5-F1
#
_cell.length_a   1.000
_cell.length_b   1.000
_cell.length_c   1.000
_cell.angle_alpha   90.00
_cell.angle_beta   90.00
_cell.angle_gamma   90.00
#
_symmetry.space_group_name_H-M   'P 1'
#
loop_
_entity.id
_entity.type
_entity.pdbx_description
1 polymer ?
#
loop_
_entity_poly.entity_id
_entity_poly.type
_entity_poly.pdbx_seq_one_letter_code
_entity_poly.pdbx_strand_id
1 'polypeptide(L)'
;MAATRDLLTGIAELLAASGLGLSWNPAGVYPAGQTGIFMLFTPTAPDRCVVLNLVDRADDPSMPLGEKMLQVRGRGNRNDPLDVADLLDPIFDTLHGRTNLVIGGQTIIQILRRTSAPMGTDDSVRFERADQYYLDVDAAPTAIRPAGGSW
;
A
#
# COMPACT_ATOMS: atom_id res chain seq x y z
N MET A 1 11.54 15.35 6.83
CA MET A 1 10.41 14.41 6.72
C MET A 1 10.24 14.06 5.25
N ALA A 2 10.08 12.78 4.93
CA ALA A 2 9.87 12.32 3.57
C ALA A 2 8.50 11.64 3.53
N ALA A 3 7.43 12.44 3.43
CA ALA A 3 6.05 12.02 3.64
C ALA A 3 5.67 10.72 2.90
N THR A 4 6.13 10.55 1.65
CA THR A 4 5.93 9.31 0.87
C THR A 4 6.59 8.09 1.50
N ARG A 5 7.86 8.20 1.93
CA ARG A 5 8.59 7.12 2.58
C ARG A 5 7.95 6.76 3.92
N ASP A 6 7.62 7.77 4.70
CA ASP A 6 7.09 7.60 6.06
C ASP A 6 5.71 6.93 6.00
N LEU A 7 4.86 7.33 5.04
CA LEU A 7 3.56 6.71 4.81
C LEU A 7 3.66 5.26 4.32
N LEU A 8 4.50 5.01 3.30
CA LEU A 8 4.72 3.65 2.79
C LEU A 8 5.25 2.71 3.87
N THR A 9 6.25 3.16 4.63
CA THR A 9 6.85 2.39 5.73
C THR A 9 5.79 2.04 6.78
N GLY A 10 5.00 3.02 7.22
CA GLY A 10 3.99 2.78 8.23
C GLY A 10 2.82 1.91 7.73
N ILE A 11 2.47 1.95 6.43
CA ILE A 11 1.51 1.01 5.84
C ILE A 11 2.09 -0.41 5.82
N ALA A 12 3.38 -0.57 5.49
CA ALA A 12 4.02 -1.89 5.53
C ALA A 12 4.08 -2.47 6.95
N GLU A 13 4.36 -1.64 7.95
CA GLU A 13 4.32 -2.03 9.37
C GLU A 13 2.90 -2.42 9.80
N LEU A 14 1.88 -1.66 9.41
CA LEU A 14 0.48 -1.98 9.66
C LEU A 14 0.11 -3.36 9.08
N LEU A 15 0.48 -3.61 7.83
CA LEU A 15 0.19 -4.88 7.16
C LEU A 15 0.96 -6.04 7.78
N ALA A 16 2.23 -5.86 8.16
CA ALA A 16 3.01 -6.89 8.86
C ALA A 16 2.41 -7.22 10.25
N ALA A 17 1.88 -6.21 10.95
CA ALA A 17 1.25 -6.38 12.26
C ALA A 17 -0.19 -6.95 12.20
N SER A 18 -0.80 -7.04 11.01
CA SER A 18 -2.21 -7.44 10.85
C SER A 18 -2.48 -8.95 10.96
N GLY A 19 -1.44 -9.77 11.17
CA GLY A 19 -1.59 -11.22 11.33
C GLY A 19 -1.75 -12.00 10.02
N LEU A 20 -1.53 -11.36 8.86
CA LEU A 20 -1.68 -11.96 7.53
C LEU A 20 -0.49 -12.82 7.08
N GLY A 21 0.52 -13.02 7.93
CA GLY A 21 1.76 -13.72 7.56
C GLY A 21 2.68 -12.91 6.64
N LEU A 22 2.42 -11.61 6.48
CA LEU A 22 3.29 -10.67 5.77
C LEU A 22 4.46 -10.26 6.67
N SER A 23 5.65 -10.15 6.09
CA SER A 23 6.85 -9.68 6.77
C SER A 23 7.30 -8.35 6.19
N TRP A 24 7.59 -7.39 7.06
CA TRP A 24 8.25 -6.13 6.70
C TRP A 24 9.68 -6.12 7.22
N ASN A 25 10.63 -5.88 6.32
CA ASN A 25 12.04 -5.69 6.60
C ASN A 25 12.53 -4.45 5.84
N PRO A 26 13.00 -3.39 6.51
CA PRO A 26 13.47 -2.17 5.84
C PRO A 26 14.68 -2.41 4.92
N ALA A 27 15.43 -3.50 5.10
CA ALA A 27 16.51 -3.89 4.20
C ALA A 27 16.01 -4.59 2.93
N GLY A 28 14.72 -4.97 2.86
CA GLY A 28 14.11 -5.63 1.70
C GLY A 28 14.60 -7.06 1.45
N VAL A 29 15.20 -7.71 2.45
CA VAL A 29 15.73 -9.08 2.34
C VAL A 29 14.80 -10.05 3.06
N TYR A 30 14.30 -11.05 2.33
CA TYR A 30 13.39 -12.06 2.85
C TYR A 30 13.88 -13.47 2.47
N PRO A 31 13.95 -14.40 3.43
CA PRO A 31 14.22 -15.81 3.15
C PRO A 31 13.14 -16.46 2.27
N ALA A 32 13.49 -17.60 1.66
CA ALA A 32 12.51 -18.44 0.98
C ALA A 32 11.39 -18.86 1.95
N GLY A 33 10.15 -18.90 1.45
CA GLY A 33 8.96 -19.25 2.24
C GLY A 33 8.34 -18.09 3.04
N GLN A 34 9.01 -16.94 3.14
CA GLN A 34 8.37 -15.72 3.68
C GLN A 34 7.66 -14.95 2.58
N THR A 35 6.56 -14.28 2.96
CA THR A 35 5.87 -13.32 2.09
C THR A 35 6.34 -11.92 2.45
N GLY A 36 7.27 -11.38 1.66
CA GLY A 36 7.86 -10.06 1.91
C GLY A 36 7.02 -8.91 1.38
N ILE A 37 7.05 -7.78 2.08
CA ILE A 37 6.54 -6.49 1.61
C ILE A 37 7.72 -5.70 0.99
N PHE A 38 7.55 -5.21 -0.23
CA PHE A 38 8.53 -4.45 -0.99
C PHE A 38 7.98 -3.09 -1.39
N MET A 39 8.87 -2.15 -1.71
CA MET A 39 8.51 -0.81 -2.15
C MET A 39 8.88 -0.62 -3.62
N LEU A 40 7.92 -0.19 -4.43
CA LEU A 40 8.08 0.23 -5.84
C LEU A 40 8.53 -0.84 -6.86
N PHE A 41 9.16 -1.92 -6.40
CA PHE A 41 9.78 -2.94 -7.25
C PHE A 41 9.36 -4.35 -6.82
N THR A 42 9.05 -5.19 -7.80
CA THR A 42 8.79 -6.62 -7.58
C THR A 42 10.10 -7.40 -7.72
N PRO A 43 10.60 -8.04 -6.66
CA PRO A 43 11.86 -8.78 -6.70
C PRO A 43 11.73 -10.08 -7.51
N THR A 44 12.85 -10.72 -7.83
CA THR A 44 12.83 -12.05 -8.47
C THR A 44 12.45 -13.17 -7.49
N ALA A 45 12.83 -13.04 -6.21
CA ALA A 45 12.47 -13.90 -5.10
C ALA A 45 12.15 -13.05 -3.85
N PRO A 46 11.30 -13.51 -2.91
CA PRO A 46 10.56 -14.79 -2.91
C PRO A 46 9.43 -14.82 -3.96
N ASP A 47 8.87 -16.01 -4.22
CA ASP A 47 7.77 -16.17 -5.17
C ASP A 47 6.55 -15.35 -4.74
N ARG A 48 6.11 -15.53 -3.50
CA ARG A 48 4.99 -14.78 -2.91
C ARG A 48 5.47 -13.46 -2.33
N CYS A 49 4.94 -12.34 -2.79
CA CYS A 49 5.29 -11.01 -2.27
C CYS A 49 4.18 -9.98 -2.47
N VAL A 50 4.22 -8.92 -1.66
CA VAL A 50 3.41 -7.72 -1.81
C VAL A 50 4.32 -6.54 -2.13
N VAL A 51 3.95 -5.72 -3.12
CA VAL A 51 4.65 -4.50 -3.49
C VAL A 51 3.73 -3.32 -3.26
N LEU A 52 4.20 -2.34 -2.50
CA LEU A 52 3.51 -1.10 -2.24
C LEU A 52 4.09 0.01 -3.11
N ASN A 53 3.21 0.79 -3.72
CA ASN A 53 3.57 2.01 -4.43
C ASN A 53 2.58 3.11 -4.04
N LEU A 54 3.08 4.33 -3.92
CA LEU A 54 2.27 5.49 -3.60
C LEU A 54 2.37 6.49 -4.75
N VAL A 55 1.22 6.86 -5.29
CA VAL A 55 1.10 7.83 -6.37
C VAL A 55 0.32 9.00 -5.84
N ASP A 56 0.91 10.19 -5.91
CA ASP A 56 0.23 11.43 -5.58
C ASP A 56 -0.90 11.68 -6.58
N ARG A 57 -2.04 12.16 -6.08
CA ARG A 57 -3.20 12.52 -6.89
C ARG A 57 -3.32 14.04 -6.92
N ALA A 58 -4.53 14.53 -7.20
CA ALA A 58 -4.76 15.97 -7.26
C ALA A 58 -4.55 16.58 -5.86
N ASP A 59 -3.68 17.59 -5.80
CA ASP A 59 -3.46 18.44 -4.63
C ASP A 59 -3.92 19.86 -4.96
N ASP A 60 -4.56 20.53 -4.01
CA ASP A 60 -4.93 21.94 -4.12
C ASP A 60 -4.26 22.74 -2.97
N PRO A 61 -3.54 23.84 -3.25
CA PRO A 61 -2.88 24.62 -2.20
C PRO A 61 -3.85 25.30 -1.22
N SER A 62 -5.11 25.53 -1.62
CA SER A 62 -6.16 26.08 -0.76
C SER A 62 -6.81 25.02 0.13
N MET A 63 -6.60 23.73 -0.15
CA MET A 63 -7.12 22.62 0.65
C MET A 63 -5.98 21.93 1.43
N PRO A 64 -6.13 21.77 2.76
CA PRO A 64 -5.20 20.97 3.53
C PRO A 64 -5.45 19.47 3.39
N LEU A 65 -6.52 19.07 2.72
CA LEU A 65 -6.81 17.67 2.42
C LEU A 65 -6.25 17.35 1.04
N GLY A 66 -5.48 16.27 0.97
CA GLY A 66 -4.96 15.71 -0.27
C GLY A 66 -5.49 14.30 -0.50
N GLU A 67 -5.44 13.85 -1.75
CA GLU A 67 -5.71 12.47 -2.11
C GLU A 67 -4.39 11.80 -2.52
N LYS A 68 -4.19 10.56 -2.07
CA LYS A 68 -3.10 9.71 -2.56
C LYS A 68 -3.65 8.37 -2.99
N MET A 69 -3.06 7.78 -4.01
CA MET A 69 -3.38 6.41 -4.42
C MET A 69 -2.28 5.47 -3.95
N LEU A 70 -2.63 4.58 -3.03
CA LEU A 70 -1.84 3.41 -2.68
C LEU A 70 -2.16 2.29 -3.65
N GLN A 71 -1.17 1.85 -4.42
CA GLN A 71 -1.24 0.62 -5.18
C GLN A 71 -0.62 -0.51 -4.35
N VAL A 72 -1.39 -1.58 -4.15
CA VAL A 72 -0.96 -2.83 -3.54
C VAL A 72 -0.94 -3.89 -4.63
N ARG A 73 0.25 -4.27 -5.08
CA ARG A 73 0.44 -5.36 -6.05
C ARG A 73 0.81 -6.63 -5.29
N GLY A 74 0.05 -7.69 -5.50
CA GLY A 74 0.36 -9.03 -5.01
C GLY A 74 0.92 -9.88 -6.13
N ARG A 75 1.90 -10.73 -5.79
CA ARG A 75 2.32 -11.86 -6.60
C ARG A 75 2.16 -13.13 -5.78
N GLY A 76 1.44 -14.10 -6.34
CA GLY A 76 1.18 -15.38 -5.71
C GLY A 76 2.30 -16.40 -5.92
N ASN A 77 2.14 -17.57 -5.29
CA ASN A 77 2.97 -18.74 -5.51
C ASN A 77 2.93 -19.23 -6.97
N ARG A 78 3.99 -19.93 -7.38
CA ARG A 78 4.09 -20.53 -8.71
C ARG A 78 3.02 -21.61 -8.88
N ASN A 79 2.42 -21.67 -10.08
CA ASN A 79 1.42 -22.68 -10.48
C ASN A 79 0.12 -22.67 -9.66
N ASP A 80 -0.12 -21.63 -8.86
CA ASP A 80 -1.39 -21.42 -8.17
C ASP A 80 -2.01 -20.08 -8.62
N PRO A 81 -2.99 -20.10 -9.55
CA PRO A 81 -3.63 -18.89 -10.05
C PRO A 81 -4.44 -18.13 -9.00
N LEU A 82 -4.88 -18.80 -7.93
CA LEU A 82 -5.76 -18.22 -6.91
C LEU A 82 -4.99 -17.75 -5.67
N ASP A 83 -3.76 -18.20 -5.46
CA ASP A 83 -2.92 -17.79 -4.31
C ASP A 83 -2.76 -16.26 -4.20
N VAL A 84 -2.77 -15.55 -5.33
CA VAL A 84 -2.72 -14.07 -5.33
C VAL A 84 -4.02 -13.43 -4.82
N ALA A 85 -5.17 -14.07 -5.04
CA ALA A 85 -6.44 -13.64 -4.46
C ALA A 85 -6.44 -13.91 -2.95
N ASP A 86 -6.01 -15.11 -2.55
CA ASP A 86 -5.87 -15.49 -1.13
C ASP A 86 -4.86 -14.58 -0.39
N LEU A 87 -3.90 -14.00 -1.10
CA LEU A 87 -2.96 -13.02 -0.57
C LEU A 87 -3.58 -11.63 -0.37
N LEU A 88 -4.33 -11.13 -1.37
CA LEU A 88 -4.77 -9.75 -1.40
C LEU A 88 -6.17 -9.52 -0.80
N ASP A 89 -7.01 -10.55 -0.71
CA ASP A 89 -8.35 -10.44 -0.10
C ASP A 89 -8.29 -10.12 1.41
N PRO A 90 -7.42 -10.74 2.21
CA PRO A 90 -7.24 -10.33 3.61
C PRO A 90 -6.64 -8.92 3.76
N ILE A 91 -5.86 -8.46 2.77
CA ILE A 91 -5.36 -7.08 2.74
C ILE A 91 -6.51 -6.10 2.46
N PHE A 92 -7.46 -6.47 1.61
CA PHE A 92 -8.69 -5.70 1.43
C PHE A 92 -9.45 -5.54 2.74
N ASP A 93 -9.68 -6.63 3.47
CA ASP A 93 -10.36 -6.58 4.77
C ASP A 93 -9.59 -5.73 5.79
N THR A 94 -8.25 -5.73 5.68
CA THR A 94 -7.39 -4.93 6.54
C THR A 94 -7.44 -3.45 6.17
N LEU A 95 -7.49 -3.06 4.91
CA LEU A 95 -7.35 -1.66 4.50
C LEU A 95 -8.68 -0.96 4.24
N HIS A 96 -9.62 -1.63 3.58
CA HIS A 96 -10.83 -1.01 3.08
C HIS A 96 -11.74 -0.55 4.22
N GLY A 97 -12.19 0.70 4.16
CA GLY A 97 -13.10 1.29 5.14
C GLY A 97 -12.42 1.70 6.46
N ARG A 98 -11.09 1.55 6.59
CA ARG A 98 -10.38 2.12 7.75
C ARG A 98 -10.43 3.63 7.72
N THR A 99 -10.56 4.22 8.91
CA THR A 99 -10.63 5.66 9.11
C THR A 99 -9.76 6.11 10.27
N ASN A 100 -9.42 7.40 10.28
CA ASN A 100 -8.74 8.08 11.39
C ASN A 100 -7.45 7.38 11.86
N LEU A 101 -6.57 7.02 10.92
CA LEU A 101 -5.27 6.42 11.21
C LEU A 101 -4.17 7.47 11.15
N VAL A 102 -3.23 7.44 12.09
CA VAL A 102 -2.02 8.26 12.01
C VAL A 102 -0.86 7.36 11.59
N ILE A 103 -0.34 7.58 10.37
CA ILE A 103 0.73 6.78 9.78
C ILE A 103 1.76 7.72 9.16
N GLY A 104 3.04 7.51 9.50
CA GLY A 104 4.13 8.33 8.94
C GLY A 104 4.01 9.83 9.23
N GLY A 105 3.33 10.18 10.34
CA GLY A 105 3.05 11.57 10.72
C GLY A 105 1.91 12.26 9.96
N GLN A 106 1.20 11.54 9.08
CA GLN A 106 -0.01 12.02 8.40
C GLN A 106 -1.25 11.32 8.98
N THR A 107 -2.34 12.05 9.07
CA THR A 107 -3.68 11.52 9.38
C THR A 107 -4.34 11.07 8.10
N ILE A 108 -4.53 9.76 7.97
CA ILE A 108 -5.38 9.15 6.95
C ILE A 108 -6.82 9.19 7.48
N ILE A 109 -7.66 10.00 6.82
CA ILE A 109 -9.07 10.17 7.16
C ILE A 109 -9.85 8.90 6.82
N GLN A 110 -9.64 8.37 5.61
CA GLN A 110 -10.25 7.12 5.15
C GLN A 110 -9.43 6.43 4.08
N ILE A 111 -9.64 5.12 3.94
CA ILE A 111 -9.04 4.26 2.91
C ILE A 111 -10.14 3.55 2.14
N LEU A 112 -10.20 3.73 0.81
CA LEU A 112 -11.21 3.11 -0.03
C LEU A 112 -10.59 2.45 -1.26
N ARG A 113 -10.86 1.15 -1.46
CA ARG A 113 -10.49 0.47 -2.71
C ARG A 113 -11.35 0.99 -3.85
N ARG A 114 -10.72 1.44 -4.94
CA ARG A 114 -11.40 1.91 -6.17
C ARG A 114 -11.32 0.91 -7.31
N THR A 115 -10.19 0.21 -7.41
CA THR A 115 -9.93 -0.70 -8.52
C THR A 115 -9.22 -1.95 -8.01
N SER A 116 -9.57 -3.09 -8.58
CA SER A 116 -8.81 -4.34 -8.47
C SER A 116 -8.70 -4.89 -9.88
N ALA A 117 -7.47 -5.16 -10.33
CA ALA A 117 -7.22 -5.60 -11.68
C ALA A 117 -6.19 -6.75 -11.72
N PRO A 118 -6.45 -7.83 -12.48
CA PRO A 118 -5.44 -8.83 -12.75
C PRO A 118 -4.32 -8.23 -13.61
N MET A 119 -3.08 -8.61 -13.33
CA MET A 119 -1.90 -8.18 -14.09
C MET A 119 -1.32 -9.27 -15.01
N GLY A 120 -1.92 -10.47 -14.98
CA GLY A 120 -1.47 -11.62 -15.76
C GLY A 120 -0.46 -12.47 -14.99
N THR A 121 0.47 -13.08 -15.73
CA THR A 121 1.52 -13.94 -15.19
C THR A 121 2.90 -13.45 -15.60
N ASP A 122 3.88 -13.61 -14.72
CA ASP A 122 5.28 -13.42 -15.09
C ASP A 122 5.88 -14.66 -15.80
N ASP A 123 7.15 -14.54 -16.22
CA ASP A 123 7.90 -15.61 -16.92
C ASP A 123 8.05 -16.90 -16.09
N SER A 124 7.80 -16.83 -14.77
CA SER A 124 7.86 -17.95 -13.84
C SER A 124 6.48 -18.53 -13.50
N VAL A 125 5.44 -18.16 -14.25
CA VAL A 125 4.06 -18.62 -14.06
C VAL A 125 3.54 -18.30 -12.65
N ARG A 126 3.86 -17.09 -12.18
CA ARG A 126 3.31 -16.52 -10.95
C ARG A 126 2.27 -15.48 -11.32
N PHE A 127 1.07 -15.63 -10.77
CA PHE A 127 -0.05 -14.74 -11.05
C PHE A 127 0.05 -13.46 -10.21
N GLU A 128 -0.36 -12.36 -10.83
CA GLU A 128 -0.29 -11.04 -10.22
C GLU A 128 -1.64 -10.31 -10.28
N ARG A 129 -1.90 -9.51 -9.26
CA ARG A 129 -3.07 -8.63 -9.15
C ARG A 129 -2.63 -7.32 -8.52
N ALA A 130 -3.23 -6.21 -8.94
CA ALA A 130 -3.03 -4.91 -8.32
C ALA A 130 -4.37 -4.34 -7.84
N ASP A 131 -4.40 -3.99 -6.55
CA ASP A 131 -5.50 -3.29 -5.91
C ASP A 131 -5.09 -1.82 -5.68
N GLN A 132 -5.97 -0.90 -6.02
CA GLN A 132 -5.76 0.54 -5.86
C GLN A 132 -6.67 1.06 -4.75
N TYR A 133 -6.06 1.59 -3.70
CA TYR A 133 -6.70 2.20 -2.54
C TYR A 133 -6.46 3.70 -2.57
N TYR A 134 -7.54 4.45 -2.42
CA TYR A 134 -7.51 5.90 -2.34
C TYR A 134 -7.48 6.26 -0.86
N LEU A 135 -6.50 7.08 -0.51
CA LEU A 135 -6.22 7.58 0.83
C LEU A 135 -6.57 9.06 0.84
N ASP A 136 -7.58 9.43 1.60
CA ASP A 136 -7.80 10.83 1.94
C ASP A 136 -6.89 11.15 3.11
N VAL A 137 -5.94 12.04 2.90
CA VAL A 137 -4.91 12.37 3.88
C VAL A 137 -4.96 13.83 4.24
N ASP A 138 -4.64 14.14 5.50
CA ASP A 138 -4.21 15.49 5.81
C ASP A 138 -2.84 15.74 5.16
N ALA A 139 -2.67 16.96 4.67
CA ALA A 139 -1.39 17.43 4.19
C ALA A 139 -0.83 18.37 5.26
N ALA A 140 0.45 18.17 5.61
CA ALA A 140 1.10 19.01 6.61
C ALA A 140 0.94 20.51 6.24
N PRO A 141 0.55 21.37 7.21
CA PRO A 141 0.47 22.81 6.98
C PRO A 141 1.82 23.36 6.54
N THR A 142 1.80 24.31 5.60
CA THR A 142 3.01 25.04 5.19
C THR A 142 2.73 26.53 5.21
N ALA A 143 3.75 27.38 5.04
CA ALA A 143 3.55 28.83 4.97
C ALA A 143 2.55 29.26 3.86
N ILE A 144 2.35 28.42 2.84
CA ILE A 144 1.46 28.67 1.70
C ILE A 144 0.23 27.76 1.67
N ARG A 145 0.06 26.87 2.65
CA ARG A 145 -1.09 25.96 2.76
C ARG A 145 -1.77 26.16 4.12
N PRO A 146 -3.07 26.46 4.17
CA PRO A 146 -3.77 26.72 5.42
C PRO A 146 -3.75 25.47 6.33
N ALA A 147 -3.84 25.68 7.65
CA ALA A 147 -3.81 24.60 8.63
C ALA A 147 -5.12 23.79 8.71
N GLY A 148 -6.19 24.24 8.04
CA GLY A 148 -7.51 23.62 8.08
C GLY A 148 -8.38 24.10 6.91
N GLY A 149 -9.33 23.25 6.48
CA GLY A 149 -10.32 23.63 5.49
C GLY A 149 -11.25 24.67 6.11
N SER A 150 -11.51 25.78 5.41
CA SER A 150 -12.58 26.70 5.79
C SER A 150 -13.91 25.96 5.60
N TRP A 151 -14.45 25.44 6.69
CA TRP A 151 -15.82 24.91 6.75
C TRP A 151 -16.82 26.06 6.79
#